data_AF-A0A523NA38-F1
#
_entry.id   AF-A0A523NA38-F1
#
_cell.length_a   1.000
_cell.length_b   1.000
_cell.length_c   1.000
_cell.angle_alpha   90.00
_cell.angle_beta   90.00
_cell.angle_gamma   90.00
#
_symmetry.space_group_name_H-M   'P 1'
#
loop_
_entity.id
_entity.type
_entity.pdbx_description
1 polymer ?
#
loop_
_entity_poly.entity_id
_entity_poly.type
_entity_poly.pdbx_seq_one_letter_code
_entity_poly.pdbx_strand_id
1 'polypeptide(L)'
;MADVTEQLKSLKNRVSELRGFLDLEVKSQRLSVLDAQQAKPSFWDDTRRARGVVQEMSQIRAILTPFESVDTRLTDAHDLLELLAEEPDEDLTAELEAETNDLEEAVAGLELRTMLQGPDDRLDAILTIHPGAGGTESQDWAEMLMRMYHRWAERRGYTVTVLDLIPGEEAGIKSVSLQVLGEYAFGYLKAEKGVHRLVRISPFDSQARRHTSFASVFVYPDIDDTIEIEIRDEDVRMDVYRASGAGGQHVNKTSSAVRLTHVPTGIVATCQQERSQLKNRATAMKMLRAALYQKQLDEQEAAKAVVEASKGDNAWGNQIRSYVFQPYTMVNDHRTELKISNVQKVMDGDLDELITAYLKRFGGKVA
;
A
#
# COMPACT_ATOMS: atom_id res chain seq x y z
N MET A 1 -33.06 8.14 -23.32
CA MET A 1 -34.23 7.46 -22.71
C MET A 1 -34.02 5.95 -22.56
N ALA A 2 -34.24 5.11 -23.60
CA ALA A 2 -34.16 3.64 -23.45
C ALA A 2 -32.78 3.10 -23.00
N ASP A 3 -31.70 3.71 -23.50
CA ASP A 3 -30.32 3.39 -23.13
C ASP A 3 -30.04 3.71 -21.64
N VAL A 4 -30.43 4.91 -21.20
CA VAL A 4 -30.30 5.37 -19.80
C VAL A 4 -31.10 4.48 -18.83
N THR A 5 -32.31 4.04 -19.22
CA THR A 5 -33.10 3.11 -18.40
C THR A 5 -32.40 1.77 -18.21
N GLU A 6 -31.75 1.25 -19.26
CA GLU A 6 -31.00 0.00 -19.20
C GLU A 6 -29.72 0.14 -18.36
N GLN A 7 -29.02 1.27 -18.50
CA GLN A 7 -27.83 1.60 -17.69
C GLN A 7 -28.17 1.71 -16.21
N LEU A 8 -29.20 2.45 -15.82
CA LEU A 8 -29.62 2.56 -14.41
C LEU A 8 -30.04 1.21 -13.81
N LYS A 9 -30.72 0.36 -14.59
CA LYS A 9 -31.04 -1.02 -14.15
C LYS A 9 -29.78 -1.86 -13.95
N SER A 10 -28.80 -1.76 -14.85
CA SER A 10 -27.51 -2.43 -14.72
C SER A 10 -26.76 -1.98 -13.47
N LEU A 11 -26.70 -0.66 -13.23
CA LEU A 11 -26.08 -0.07 -12.04
C LEU A 11 -26.74 -0.55 -10.75
N LYS A 12 -28.08 -0.56 -10.70
CA LYS A 12 -28.83 -1.05 -9.54
C LYS A 12 -28.54 -2.52 -9.24
N ASN A 13 -28.44 -3.37 -10.27
CA ASN A 13 -28.08 -4.77 -10.10
C ASN A 13 -26.66 -4.93 -9.55
N ARG A 14 -25.69 -4.20 -10.10
CA ARG A 14 -24.30 -4.22 -9.62
C ARG A 14 -24.19 -3.78 -8.16
N VAL A 15 -24.87 -2.70 -7.77
CA VAL A 15 -24.90 -2.24 -6.38
C VAL A 15 -25.55 -3.28 -5.46
N SER A 16 -26.60 -3.96 -5.90
CA SER A 16 -27.23 -5.05 -5.14
C SER A 16 -26.29 -6.26 -4.95
N GLU A 17 -25.54 -6.64 -5.99
CA GLU A 17 -24.54 -7.72 -5.90
C GLU A 17 -23.42 -7.35 -4.92
N LEU A 18 -22.92 -6.12 -4.97
CA LEU A 18 -21.92 -5.62 -4.04
C LEU A 18 -22.43 -5.59 -2.59
N ARG A 19 -23.69 -5.21 -2.39
CA ARG A 19 -24.35 -5.20 -1.07
C ARG A 19 -24.38 -6.59 -0.44
N GLY A 20 -24.67 -7.61 -1.25
CA GLY A 20 -24.61 -9.01 -0.82
C GLY A 20 -23.19 -9.49 -0.55
N PHE A 21 -22.23 -9.17 -1.44
CA PHE A 21 -20.85 -9.62 -1.31
C PHE A 21 -20.12 -9.04 -0.09
N LEU A 22 -20.41 -7.78 0.28
CA LEU A 22 -19.77 -7.10 1.39
C LEU A 22 -20.49 -7.29 2.74
N ASP A 23 -21.58 -8.06 2.79
CA ASP A 23 -22.43 -8.23 3.97
C ASP A 23 -22.72 -6.87 4.64
N LEU A 24 -23.14 -5.88 3.84
CA LEU A 24 -23.32 -4.49 4.34
C LEU A 24 -24.34 -4.42 5.49
N GLU A 25 -25.30 -5.36 5.53
CA GLU A 25 -26.26 -5.48 6.63
C GLU A 25 -25.58 -5.88 7.95
N VAL A 26 -24.64 -6.83 7.91
CA VAL A 26 -23.87 -7.23 9.10
C VAL A 26 -23.01 -6.07 9.57
N LYS A 27 -22.39 -5.33 8.65
CA LYS A 27 -21.58 -4.15 8.97
C LYS A 27 -22.42 -3.00 9.55
N SER A 28 -23.63 -2.77 9.02
CA SER A 28 -24.57 -1.77 9.55
C SER A 28 -25.06 -2.15 10.95
N GLN A 29 -25.41 -3.41 11.19
CA GLN A 29 -25.76 -3.90 12.53
C GLN A 29 -24.57 -3.76 13.50
N ARG A 30 -23.36 -4.08 13.05
CA ARG A 30 -22.14 -3.90 13.86
C ARG A 30 -21.93 -2.43 14.21
N LEU A 31 -22.12 -1.50 13.27
CA LEU A 31 -22.03 -0.07 13.52
C LEU A 31 -23.04 0.37 14.59
N SER A 32 -24.29 -0.07 14.50
CA SER A 32 -25.34 0.23 15.49
C SER A 32 -24.97 -0.27 16.90
N VAL A 33 -24.39 -1.47 17.00
CA VAL A 33 -23.89 -2.01 18.28
C VAL A 33 -22.74 -1.16 18.83
N LEU A 34 -21.82 -0.69 17.97
CA LEU A 34 -20.70 0.16 18.38
C LEU A 34 -21.16 1.57 18.79
N ASP A 35 -22.11 2.17 18.06
CA ASP A 35 -22.77 3.43 18.44
C ASP A 35 -23.45 3.31 19.82
N ALA A 36 -24.14 2.20 20.09
CA ALA A 36 -24.74 1.93 21.39
C ALA A 36 -23.70 1.73 22.52
N GLN A 37 -22.49 1.27 22.20
CA GLN A 37 -21.38 1.21 23.16
C GLN A 37 -20.79 2.59 23.44
N GLN A 38 -20.62 3.42 22.41
CA GLN A 38 -20.14 4.79 22.54
C GLN A 38 -21.09 5.68 23.35
N ALA A 39 -22.40 5.44 23.27
CA ALA A 39 -23.41 6.15 24.05
C ALA A 39 -23.38 5.87 25.56
N LYS A 40 -22.62 4.86 26.02
CA LYS A 40 -22.51 4.54 27.45
C LYS A 40 -21.56 5.52 28.17
N PRO A 41 -21.95 6.07 29.33
CA PRO A 41 -21.11 7.01 30.08
C PRO A 41 -19.73 6.47 30.48
N SER A 42 -19.62 5.14 30.70
CA SER A 42 -18.37 4.46 31.10
C SER A 42 -17.43 4.13 29.92
N PHE A 43 -17.78 4.53 28.71
CA PHE A 43 -17.00 4.19 27.52
C PHE A 43 -15.64 4.91 27.47
N TRP A 44 -15.59 6.13 28.00
CA TRP A 44 -14.37 6.95 28.05
C TRP A 44 -13.43 6.60 29.21
N ASP A 45 -13.82 5.68 30.10
CA ASP A 45 -13.00 5.26 31.24
C ASP A 45 -11.75 4.47 30.81
N ASP A 46 -11.81 3.78 29.66
CA ASP A 46 -10.67 3.06 29.07
C ASP A 46 -10.31 3.65 27.70
N THR A 47 -9.30 4.52 27.71
CA THR A 47 -8.83 5.26 26.52
C THR A 47 -8.33 4.33 25.41
N ARG A 48 -7.79 3.15 25.75
CA ARG A 48 -7.30 2.18 24.74
C ARG A 48 -8.47 1.51 24.04
N ARG A 49 -9.47 1.06 24.81
CA ARG A 49 -10.68 0.45 24.27
C ARG A 49 -11.50 1.43 23.44
N ALA A 50 -11.64 2.66 23.92
CA ALA A 50 -12.34 3.73 23.20
C ALA A 50 -11.70 4.02 21.85
N ARG A 51 -10.36 4.12 21.78
CA ARG A 51 -9.63 4.36 20.53
C ARG A 51 -9.84 3.23 19.51
N GLY A 52 -9.79 1.97 19.95
CA GLY A 52 -10.02 0.82 19.07
C GLY A 52 -11.44 0.79 18.49
N VAL A 53 -12.46 1.05 19.33
CA VAL A 53 -13.86 1.09 18.89
C VAL A 53 -14.12 2.26 17.94
N VAL A 54 -13.59 3.45 18.22
CA VAL A 54 -13.73 4.61 17.33
C VAL A 54 -13.05 4.34 15.97
N GLN A 55 -11.91 3.66 15.97
CA GLN A 55 -11.21 3.27 14.75
C GLN A 55 -12.03 2.23 13.95
N GLU A 56 -12.59 1.21 14.60
CA GLU A 56 -13.47 0.22 13.98
C GLU A 56 -14.73 0.89 13.37
N MET A 57 -15.36 1.81 14.10
CA MET A 57 -16.51 2.58 13.61
C MET A 57 -16.15 3.42 12.39
N SER A 58 -15.00 4.12 12.42
CA SER A 58 -14.53 4.91 11.30
C SER A 58 -14.29 4.05 10.06
N GLN A 59 -13.74 2.85 10.23
CA GLN A 59 -13.51 1.91 9.12
C GLN A 59 -14.81 1.40 8.51
N ILE A 60 -15.81 1.08 9.35
CA ILE A 60 -17.11 0.63 8.87
C ILE A 60 -17.86 1.77 8.16
N ARG A 61 -17.84 2.99 8.73
CA ARG A 61 -18.45 4.17 8.09
C ARG A 61 -17.80 4.51 6.76
N ALA A 62 -16.47 4.40 6.65
CA ALA A 62 -15.77 4.61 5.39
C ALA A 62 -16.23 3.68 4.26
N ILE A 63 -16.75 2.50 4.61
CA ILE A 63 -17.37 1.57 3.65
C ILE A 63 -18.84 1.93 3.43
N LEU A 64 -19.63 2.16 4.48
CA LEU A 64 -21.08 2.36 4.35
C LEU A 64 -21.46 3.68 3.69
N THR A 65 -20.82 4.80 4.05
CA THR A 65 -21.22 6.13 3.57
C THR A 65 -21.16 6.28 2.04
N PRO A 66 -20.11 5.81 1.34
CA PRO A 66 -20.10 5.80 -0.12
C PRO A 66 -21.23 4.97 -0.76
N PHE A 67 -21.56 3.81 -0.17
CA PHE A 67 -22.65 2.97 -0.66
C PHE A 67 -24.02 3.63 -0.45
N GLU A 68 -24.27 4.22 0.71
CA GLU A 68 -25.51 4.97 1.01
C GLU A 68 -25.67 6.17 0.07
N SER A 69 -24.56 6.88 -0.23
CA SER A 69 -24.58 7.99 -1.18
C SER A 69 -24.93 7.54 -2.59
N VAL A 70 -24.36 6.44 -3.08
CA VAL A 70 -24.67 5.89 -4.40
C VAL A 70 -26.10 5.35 -4.47
N ASP A 71 -26.58 4.69 -3.41
CA ASP A 71 -27.96 4.18 -3.33
C ASP A 71 -29.00 5.32 -3.36
N THR A 72 -28.71 6.41 -2.64
CA THR A 72 -29.55 7.63 -2.67
C THR A 72 -29.57 8.24 -4.07
N ARG A 73 -28.40 8.48 -4.66
CA ARG A 73 -28.29 9.04 -6.03
C ARG A 73 -28.95 8.16 -7.09
N LEU A 74 -28.84 6.83 -6.97
CA LEU A 74 -29.54 5.89 -7.86
C LEU A 74 -31.05 5.96 -7.71
N THR A 75 -31.56 6.20 -6.49
CA THR A 75 -32.99 6.38 -6.24
C THR A 75 -33.47 7.71 -6.84
N ASP A 76 -32.74 8.79 -6.59
CA ASP A 76 -33.04 10.12 -7.14
C ASP A 76 -33.04 10.11 -8.69
N ALA A 77 -32.05 9.44 -9.30
CA ALA A 77 -31.97 9.27 -10.76
C ALA A 77 -33.11 8.40 -11.31
N HIS A 78 -33.61 7.44 -10.53
CA HIS A 78 -34.76 6.63 -10.91
C HIS A 78 -36.06 7.44 -10.87
N ASP A 79 -36.27 8.21 -9.80
CA ASP A 79 -37.43 9.10 -9.63
C ASP A 79 -37.45 10.18 -10.73
N LEU A 80 -36.28 10.72 -11.09
CA LEU A 80 -36.13 11.67 -12.20
C LEU A 80 -36.49 11.03 -13.55
N LEU A 81 -36.12 9.76 -13.76
CA LEU A 81 -36.47 9.02 -14.97
C LEU A 81 -37.98 8.75 -15.06
N GLU A 82 -38.65 8.46 -13.94
CA GLU A 82 -40.11 8.33 -13.90
C GLU A 82 -40.81 9.65 -14.23
N LEU A 83 -40.33 10.76 -13.67
CA LEU A 83 -40.84 12.09 -13.98
C LEU A 83 -40.69 12.44 -15.48
N LEU A 84 -39.53 12.17 -16.07
CA LEU A 84 -39.26 12.38 -17.50
C LEU A 84 -40.10 11.49 -18.42
N ALA A 85 -40.57 10.34 -17.93
CA ALA A 85 -41.47 9.46 -18.67
C ALA A 85 -42.91 10.03 -18.76
N GLU A 86 -43.31 10.83 -17.76
CA GLU A 86 -44.60 11.52 -17.73
C GLU A 86 -44.53 12.89 -18.43
N GLU A 87 -43.48 13.68 -18.18
CA GLU A 87 -43.25 15.01 -18.75
C GLU A 87 -41.85 15.09 -19.40
N PRO A 88 -41.74 14.96 -20.73
CA PRO A 88 -40.45 14.99 -21.41
C PRO A 88 -39.87 16.40 -21.45
N ASP A 89 -38.66 16.54 -20.91
CA ASP A 89 -37.87 17.78 -20.87
C ASP A 89 -36.44 17.48 -21.32
N GLU A 90 -35.94 18.22 -22.32
CA GLU A 90 -34.61 18.01 -22.90
C GLU A 90 -33.47 18.40 -21.95
N ASP A 91 -33.65 19.45 -21.13
CA ASP A 91 -32.64 19.93 -20.19
C ASP A 91 -32.48 18.91 -19.05
N LEU A 92 -33.60 18.43 -18.49
CA LEU A 92 -33.60 17.40 -17.45
C LEU A 92 -33.07 16.05 -17.96
N THR A 93 -33.27 15.74 -19.25
CA THR A 93 -32.70 14.53 -19.86
C THR A 93 -31.17 14.61 -19.93
N ALA A 94 -30.61 15.77 -20.30
CA ALA A 94 -29.16 15.97 -20.34
C ALA A 94 -28.54 15.91 -18.93
N GLU A 95 -29.22 16.46 -17.92
CA GLU A 95 -28.81 16.33 -16.52
C GLU A 95 -28.80 14.87 -16.05
N LEU A 96 -29.83 14.09 -16.38
CA LEU A 96 -29.90 12.67 -16.05
C LEU A 96 -28.78 11.86 -16.73
N GLU A 97 -28.45 12.16 -17.98
CA GLU A 97 -27.35 11.50 -18.69
C GLU A 97 -25.98 11.81 -18.06
N ALA A 98 -25.74 13.05 -17.66
CA ALA A 98 -24.52 13.42 -16.92
C ALA A 98 -24.44 12.70 -15.56
N GLU A 99 -25.53 12.72 -14.79
CA GLU A 99 -25.61 12.05 -13.48
C GLU A 99 -25.43 10.53 -13.60
N THR A 100 -25.96 9.91 -14.66
CA THR A 100 -25.80 8.47 -14.92
C THR A 100 -24.33 8.12 -15.21
N ASN A 101 -23.61 8.96 -15.95
CA ASN A 101 -22.17 8.76 -16.18
C ASN A 101 -21.38 8.91 -14.87
N ASP A 102 -21.70 9.91 -14.05
CA ASP A 102 -21.05 10.10 -12.74
C ASP A 102 -21.36 8.94 -11.78
N LEU A 103 -22.56 8.37 -11.85
CA LEU A 103 -22.95 7.18 -11.07
C LEU A 103 -22.21 5.93 -11.54
N GLU A 104 -21.99 5.77 -12.85
CA GLU A 104 -21.18 4.68 -13.40
C GLU A 104 -19.74 4.74 -12.89
N GLU A 105 -19.12 5.93 -12.88
CA GLU A 105 -17.79 6.13 -12.29
C GLU A 105 -17.78 5.84 -10.79
N ALA A 106 -18.79 6.30 -10.04
CA ALA A 106 -18.90 6.05 -8.61
C ALA A 106 -19.07 4.56 -8.28
N VAL A 107 -19.93 3.85 -9.00
CA VAL A 107 -20.12 2.40 -8.83
C VAL A 107 -18.86 1.63 -9.19
N ALA A 108 -18.18 1.98 -10.29
CA ALA A 108 -16.90 1.39 -10.64
C ALA A 108 -15.83 1.60 -9.54
N GLY A 109 -15.82 2.78 -8.91
CA GLY A 109 -14.99 3.07 -7.75
C GLY A 109 -15.30 2.18 -6.54
N LEU A 110 -16.57 1.92 -6.25
CA LEU A 110 -16.99 1.00 -5.19
C LEU A 110 -16.62 -0.45 -5.47
N GLU A 111 -16.81 -0.91 -6.71
CA GLU A 111 -16.39 -2.24 -7.14
C GLU A 111 -14.88 -2.44 -6.91
N LEU A 112 -14.09 -1.44 -7.29
CA LEU A 112 -12.64 -1.45 -7.07
C LEU A 112 -12.29 -1.58 -5.60
N ARG A 113 -12.90 -0.77 -4.73
CA ARG A 113 -12.68 -0.85 -3.28
C ARG A 113 -13.04 -2.22 -2.73
N THR A 114 -14.09 -2.83 -3.27
CA THR A 114 -14.54 -4.17 -2.88
C THR A 114 -13.53 -5.26 -3.23
N MET A 115 -12.74 -5.06 -4.29
CA MET A 115 -11.64 -5.96 -4.69
C MET A 115 -10.37 -5.79 -3.83
N LEU A 116 -10.32 -4.77 -2.97
CA LEU A 116 -9.17 -4.43 -2.10
C LEU A 116 -9.39 -4.93 -0.66
N GLN A 117 -9.48 -6.26 -0.50
CA GLN A 117 -9.69 -6.90 0.81
C GLN A 117 -8.41 -7.41 1.49
N GLY A 118 -7.24 -7.15 0.91
CA GLY A 118 -5.97 -7.52 1.53
C GLY A 118 -5.77 -6.83 2.88
N PRO A 119 -5.09 -7.47 3.85
CA PRO A 119 -4.84 -6.88 5.17
C PRO A 119 -4.10 -5.54 5.08
N ASP A 120 -3.20 -5.43 4.10
CA ASP A 120 -2.35 -4.25 3.89
C ASP A 120 -2.89 -3.30 2.82
N ASP A 121 -3.99 -3.65 2.12
CA ASP A 121 -4.49 -2.88 0.97
C ASP A 121 -4.90 -1.46 1.36
N ARG A 122 -5.24 -1.21 2.63
CA ARG A 122 -5.64 0.09 3.17
C ARG A 122 -4.46 1.01 3.51
N LEU A 123 -3.26 0.44 3.63
CA LEU A 123 -2.09 1.18 4.06
C LEU A 123 -1.57 2.10 2.95
N ASP A 124 -0.78 3.07 3.38
CA ASP A 124 0.02 3.90 2.50
C ASP A 124 1.05 3.01 1.76
N ALA A 125 1.64 3.54 0.69
CA ALA A 125 2.53 2.76 -0.16
C ALA A 125 3.90 3.40 -0.31
N ILE A 126 4.95 2.57 -0.20
CA ILE A 126 6.30 2.94 -0.62
C ILE A 126 6.57 2.30 -1.97
N LEU A 127 6.71 3.14 -2.99
CA LEU A 127 7.03 2.76 -4.36
C LEU A 127 8.51 3.00 -4.63
N THR A 128 9.25 1.96 -4.97
CA THR A 128 10.68 2.04 -5.31
C THR A 128 10.90 1.64 -6.76
N ILE A 129 11.61 2.47 -7.52
CA ILE A 129 11.91 2.22 -8.94
C ILE A 129 13.42 2.04 -9.08
N HIS A 130 13.81 0.93 -9.72
CA HIS A 130 15.19 0.68 -10.10
C HIS A 130 15.30 0.50 -11.62
N PRO A 131 16.19 1.24 -12.30
CA PRO A 131 16.50 1.00 -13.70
C PRO A 131 17.18 -0.37 -13.85
N GLY A 132 16.78 -1.10 -14.89
CA GLY A 132 17.38 -2.37 -15.26
C GLY A 132 18.61 -2.19 -16.16
N ALA A 133 19.00 -3.27 -16.85
CA ALA A 133 20.06 -3.23 -17.84
C ALA A 133 19.69 -2.28 -19.01
N GLY A 134 20.59 -1.35 -19.36
CA GLY A 134 20.37 -0.39 -20.46
C GLY A 134 21.05 0.99 -20.28
N GLY A 135 21.80 1.21 -19.20
CA GLY A 135 22.60 2.42 -19.00
C GLY A 135 21.73 3.68 -18.90
N THR A 136 22.17 4.77 -19.54
CA THR A 136 21.50 6.09 -19.53
C THR A 136 20.04 6.01 -20.01
N GLU A 137 19.72 5.14 -20.98
CA GLU A 137 18.34 5.00 -21.49
C GLU A 137 17.40 4.35 -20.46
N SER A 138 17.88 3.38 -19.67
CA SER A 138 17.08 2.78 -18.58
C SER A 138 16.92 3.74 -17.41
N GLN A 139 17.91 4.61 -17.17
CA GLN A 139 17.83 5.66 -16.15
C GLN A 139 16.77 6.71 -16.52
N ASP A 140 16.75 7.15 -17.79
CA ASP A 140 15.71 8.07 -18.29
C ASP A 140 14.32 7.41 -18.23
N TRP A 141 14.23 6.12 -18.56
CA TRP A 141 12.96 5.39 -18.42
C TRP A 141 12.45 5.34 -16.97
N ALA A 142 13.34 5.12 -16.00
CA ALA A 142 12.98 5.17 -14.59
C ALA A 142 12.46 6.55 -14.17
N GLU A 143 13.03 7.65 -14.70
CA GLU A 143 12.56 9.01 -14.47
C GLU A 143 11.16 9.24 -15.08
N MET A 144 10.94 8.75 -16.29
CA MET A 144 9.62 8.80 -16.93
C MET A 144 8.55 8.07 -16.11
N LEU A 145 8.88 6.91 -15.53
CA LEU A 145 7.99 6.17 -14.63
C LEU A 145 7.73 6.93 -13.33
N MET A 146 8.77 7.52 -12.73
CA MET A 146 8.63 8.37 -11.54
C MET A 146 7.62 9.50 -11.81
N ARG A 147 7.77 10.21 -12.93
CA ARG A 147 6.83 11.28 -13.33
C ARG A 147 5.41 10.75 -13.56
N MET A 148 5.27 9.57 -14.17
CA MET A 148 3.98 8.94 -14.42
C MET A 148 3.24 8.64 -13.11
N TYR A 149 3.93 8.03 -12.13
CA TYR A 149 3.34 7.75 -10.81
C TYR A 149 3.05 9.01 -10.00
N HIS A 150 3.90 10.03 -10.09
CA HIS A 150 3.66 11.32 -9.46
C HIS A 150 2.35 11.95 -9.96
N ARG A 151 2.15 11.99 -11.29
CA ARG A 151 0.92 12.52 -11.90
C ARG A 151 -0.31 11.70 -11.57
N TRP A 152 -0.18 10.37 -11.53
CA TRP A 152 -1.27 9.50 -11.11
C TRP A 152 -1.71 9.78 -9.66
N ALA A 153 -0.75 9.94 -8.76
CA ALA A 153 -1.02 10.25 -7.36
C ALA A 153 -1.66 11.64 -7.19
N GLU A 154 -1.18 12.66 -7.90
CA GLU A 154 -1.78 14.00 -7.90
C GLU A 154 -3.24 13.98 -8.39
N ARG A 155 -3.55 13.23 -9.45
CA ARG A 155 -4.93 13.10 -9.97
C ARG A 155 -5.88 12.47 -8.97
N ARG A 156 -5.41 11.51 -8.17
CA ARG A 156 -6.19 10.86 -7.12
C ARG A 156 -6.21 11.65 -5.80
N GLY A 157 -5.54 12.80 -5.74
CA GLY A 157 -5.45 13.62 -4.53
C GLY A 157 -4.56 13.02 -3.44
N TYR A 158 -3.65 12.10 -3.80
CA TYR A 158 -2.68 11.52 -2.87
C TYR A 158 -1.50 12.47 -2.67
N THR A 159 -0.92 12.43 -1.47
CA THR A 159 0.29 13.20 -1.17
C THR A 159 1.51 12.33 -1.44
N VAL A 160 2.40 12.79 -2.33
CA VAL A 160 3.64 12.08 -2.66
C VAL A 160 4.82 12.77 -1.98
N THR A 161 5.58 11.99 -1.21
CA THR A 161 6.83 12.43 -0.58
C THR A 161 7.99 11.64 -1.18
N VAL A 162 9.02 12.32 -1.65
CA VAL A 162 10.25 11.65 -2.12
C VAL A 162 11.11 11.32 -0.90
N LEU A 163 11.33 10.04 -0.63
CA LEU A 163 12.15 9.57 0.50
C LEU A 163 13.63 9.55 0.14
N ASP A 164 13.95 8.99 -1.01
CA ASP A 164 15.31 8.87 -1.53
C ASP A 164 15.31 9.05 -3.05
N LEU A 165 16.29 9.77 -3.56
CA LEU A 165 16.47 10.00 -5.00
C LEU A 165 17.96 10.07 -5.31
N ILE A 166 18.40 9.09 -6.09
CA ILE A 166 19.77 9.01 -6.60
C ILE A 166 19.73 9.34 -8.09
N PRO A 167 20.21 10.53 -8.51
CA PRO A 167 20.22 10.90 -9.93
C PRO A 167 21.20 10.02 -10.73
N GLY A 168 20.92 9.86 -12.02
CA GLY A 168 21.83 9.24 -12.98
C GLY A 168 23.07 10.10 -13.24
N GLU A 169 24.11 9.50 -13.84
CA GLU A 169 25.37 10.21 -14.14
C GLU A 169 25.23 11.20 -15.31
N GLU A 170 24.47 10.83 -16.34
CA GLU A 170 24.25 11.66 -17.54
C GLU A 170 22.81 12.17 -17.65
N ALA A 171 21.83 11.28 -17.44
CA ALA A 171 20.40 11.59 -17.49
C ALA A 171 19.62 10.55 -16.67
N GLY A 172 18.40 10.91 -16.23
CA GLY A 172 17.54 9.98 -15.54
C GLY A 172 17.87 9.80 -14.05
N ILE A 173 17.37 8.68 -13.51
CA ILE A 173 17.56 8.30 -12.11
C ILE A 173 18.14 6.89 -12.00
N LYS A 174 19.00 6.69 -11.00
CA LYS A 174 19.58 5.39 -10.65
C LYS A 174 18.75 4.62 -9.63
N SER A 175 18.05 5.34 -8.74
CA SER A 175 17.10 4.77 -7.79
C SER A 175 16.20 5.89 -7.28
N VAL A 176 14.92 5.60 -7.08
CA VAL A 176 14.01 6.51 -6.36
C VAL A 176 13.07 5.71 -5.47
N SER A 177 12.82 6.23 -4.28
CA SER A 177 11.81 5.74 -3.36
C SER A 177 10.81 6.87 -3.08
N LEU A 178 9.56 6.62 -3.43
CA LEU A 178 8.42 7.51 -3.26
C LEU A 178 7.50 6.94 -2.19
N GLN A 179 7.09 7.77 -1.24
CA GLN A 179 6.02 7.49 -0.30
C GLN A 179 4.73 8.11 -0.84
N VAL A 180 3.69 7.31 -1.00
CA VAL A 180 2.37 7.73 -1.47
C VAL A 180 1.40 7.58 -0.30
N LEU A 181 1.00 8.73 0.26
CA LEU A 181 0.06 8.83 1.36
C LEU A 181 -1.35 9.01 0.79
N GLY A 182 -2.23 8.05 1.07
CA GLY A 182 -3.57 8.03 0.50
C GLY A 182 -4.36 6.79 0.88
N GLU A 183 -5.68 6.94 0.95
CA GLU A 183 -6.56 5.81 1.26
C GLU A 183 -6.43 4.73 0.18
N TYR A 184 -6.14 3.50 0.59
CA TYR A 184 -5.94 2.35 -0.30
C TYR A 184 -4.78 2.51 -1.30
N ALA A 185 -3.78 3.37 -1.02
CA ALA A 185 -2.66 3.61 -1.93
C ALA A 185 -1.92 2.30 -2.28
N PHE A 186 -1.63 1.46 -1.28
CA PHE A 186 -0.98 0.16 -1.51
C PHE A 186 -1.86 -0.79 -2.35
N GLY A 187 -3.16 -0.84 -2.05
CA GLY A 187 -4.12 -1.67 -2.76
C GLY A 187 -4.17 -1.39 -4.27
N TYR A 188 -4.05 -0.12 -4.68
CA TYR A 188 -3.99 0.23 -6.10
C TYR A 188 -2.60 -0.05 -6.69
N LEU A 189 -1.53 0.38 -6.01
CA LEU A 189 -0.17 0.26 -6.52
C LEU A 189 0.36 -1.17 -6.54
N LYS A 190 -0.25 -2.13 -5.83
CA LYS A 190 0.12 -3.56 -5.95
C LYS A 190 0.05 -4.08 -7.39
N ALA A 191 -0.85 -3.51 -8.21
CA ALA A 191 -0.96 -3.83 -9.63
C ALA A 191 0.29 -3.42 -10.43
N GLU A 192 1.07 -2.47 -9.92
CA GLU A 192 2.26 -1.92 -10.56
C GLU A 192 3.54 -2.69 -10.23
N LYS A 193 3.48 -3.66 -9.31
CA LYS A 193 4.65 -4.47 -8.96
C LYS A 193 5.09 -5.32 -10.17
N GLY A 194 6.29 -5.06 -10.67
CA GLY A 194 6.91 -5.84 -11.74
C GLY A 194 7.86 -5.05 -12.63
N VAL A 195 8.26 -5.65 -13.76
CA VAL A 195 9.18 -5.05 -14.72
C VAL A 195 8.41 -4.35 -15.84
N HIS A 196 8.69 -3.07 -16.04
CA HIS A 196 8.14 -2.23 -17.09
C HIS A 196 9.14 -2.09 -18.23
N ARG A 197 8.74 -2.52 -19.43
CA ARG A 197 9.57 -2.50 -20.62
C ARG A 197 9.24 -1.30 -21.50
N LEU A 198 10.23 -0.49 -21.83
CA LEU A 198 10.12 0.59 -22.81
C LEU A 198 10.74 0.17 -24.15
N VAL A 199 10.09 0.53 -25.25
CA VAL A 199 10.62 0.39 -26.60
C VAL A 199 10.43 1.68 -27.38
N ARG A 200 11.51 2.42 -27.60
CA ARG A 200 11.53 3.68 -28.35
C ARG A 200 12.84 3.84 -29.14
N ILE A 201 12.91 4.85 -29.98
CA ILE A 201 14.20 5.35 -30.50
C ILE A 201 14.82 6.20 -29.39
N SER A 202 16.02 5.83 -28.96
CA SER A 202 16.71 6.55 -27.89
C SER A 202 17.17 7.93 -28.38
N PRO A 203 16.90 9.02 -27.64
CA PRO A 203 17.45 10.33 -27.95
C PRO A 203 18.97 10.41 -27.65
N PHE A 204 19.51 9.46 -26.88
CA PHE A 204 20.92 9.42 -26.49
C PHE A 204 21.77 8.58 -27.46
N ASP A 205 21.16 7.82 -28.37
CA ASP A 205 21.89 7.07 -29.40
C ASP A 205 22.07 7.91 -30.67
N SER A 206 23.31 8.25 -30.98
CA SER A 206 23.70 8.98 -32.21
C SER A 206 23.22 8.32 -33.52
N GLN A 207 22.95 7.01 -33.52
CA GLN A 207 22.48 6.27 -34.69
C GLN A 207 20.95 6.14 -34.77
N ALA A 208 20.20 6.75 -33.84
CA ALA A 208 18.74 6.67 -33.77
C ALA A 208 18.20 5.23 -33.86
N ARG A 209 18.93 4.26 -33.28
CA ARG A 209 18.49 2.87 -33.26
C ARG A 209 17.37 2.68 -32.26
N ARG A 210 16.61 1.62 -32.46
CA ARG A 210 15.57 1.19 -31.53
C ARG A 210 16.22 0.57 -30.31
N HIS A 211 15.95 1.13 -29.13
CA HIS A 211 16.39 0.58 -27.85
C HIS A 211 15.23 -0.08 -27.13
N THR A 212 15.56 -1.08 -26.32
CA THR A 212 14.62 -1.71 -25.39
C THR A 212 15.22 -1.58 -24.01
N SER A 213 14.48 -0.91 -23.13
CA SER A 213 14.91 -0.60 -21.77
C SER A 213 13.96 -1.22 -20.77
N PHE A 214 14.47 -1.49 -19.58
CA PHE A 214 13.71 -2.11 -18.51
C PHE A 214 13.86 -1.28 -17.24
N ALA A 215 12.79 -1.16 -16.47
CA ALA A 215 12.81 -0.63 -15.12
C ALA A 215 11.90 -1.51 -14.24
N SER A 216 12.38 -1.86 -13.06
CA SER A 216 11.62 -2.63 -12.08
C SER A 216 10.96 -1.68 -11.09
N VAL A 217 9.67 -1.87 -10.88
CA VAL A 217 8.86 -1.14 -9.90
C VAL A 217 8.52 -2.10 -8.76
N PHE A 218 8.86 -1.70 -7.56
CA PHE A 218 8.52 -2.39 -6.31
C PHE A 218 7.57 -1.53 -5.51
N VAL A 219 6.63 -2.20 -4.85
CA VAL A 219 5.63 -1.54 -4.01
C VAL A 219 5.57 -2.32 -2.70
N TYR A 220 5.73 -1.59 -1.60
CA TYR A 220 5.69 -2.10 -0.25
C TYR A 220 4.59 -1.34 0.52
N PRO A 221 3.86 -2.00 1.42
CA PRO A 221 2.98 -1.28 2.32
C PRO A 221 3.84 -0.46 3.29
N ASP A 222 3.45 0.78 3.52
CA ASP A 222 4.06 1.62 4.54
C ASP A 222 3.45 1.24 5.89
N ILE A 223 4.21 0.49 6.67
CA ILE A 223 3.84 0.10 8.03
C ILE A 223 4.62 1.04 8.94
N ASP A 224 3.90 1.73 9.81
CA ASP A 224 4.47 2.63 10.81
C ASP A 224 5.26 1.78 11.84
N ASP A 225 6.48 1.42 11.48
CA ASP A 225 7.38 0.55 12.25
C ASP A 225 8.03 1.34 13.39
N THR A 226 7.20 1.90 14.28
CA THR A 226 7.67 2.26 15.61
C THR A 226 7.77 0.96 16.41
N ILE A 227 8.88 0.24 16.26
CA ILE A 227 9.17 -0.99 17.02
C ILE A 227 9.37 -0.62 18.49
N GLU A 228 8.27 -0.50 19.25
CA GLU A 228 8.31 -0.36 20.70
C GLU A 228 8.57 -1.73 21.32
N ILE A 229 9.84 -2.06 21.56
CA ILE A 229 10.23 -3.27 22.29
C ILE A 229 9.99 -3.05 23.79
N GLU A 230 8.76 -3.32 24.22
CA GLU A 230 8.44 -3.49 25.65
C GLU A 230 9.02 -4.82 26.14
N ILE A 231 10.16 -4.76 26.82
CA ILE A 231 10.74 -5.93 27.48
C ILE A 231 10.10 -6.07 28.84
N ARG A 232 9.33 -7.14 29.04
CA ARG A 232 8.77 -7.47 30.35
C ARG A 232 9.84 -8.10 31.23
N ASP A 233 9.87 -7.73 32.49
CA ASP A 233 10.84 -8.28 33.46
C ASP A 233 10.67 -9.80 33.66
N GLU A 234 9.47 -10.34 33.41
CA GLU A 234 9.17 -11.79 33.50
C GLU A 234 9.89 -12.63 32.44
N ASP A 235 10.20 -12.04 31.28
CA ASP A 235 10.84 -12.72 30.16
C ASP A 235 12.37 -12.72 30.25
N VAL A 236 12.93 -12.03 31.26
CA VAL A 236 14.37 -11.85 31.43
C VAL A 236 14.89 -12.64 32.63
N ARG A 237 15.64 -13.70 32.35
CA ARG A 237 16.37 -14.43 33.39
C ARG A 237 17.68 -13.70 33.72
N MET A 238 17.86 -13.34 34.98
CA MET A 238 19.08 -12.71 35.48
C MET A 238 19.96 -13.72 36.22
N ASP A 239 21.14 -13.99 35.67
CA ASP A 239 22.18 -14.82 36.29
C ASP A 239 23.31 -13.89 36.78
N VAL A 240 23.70 -14.02 38.06
CA VAL A 240 24.77 -13.20 38.67
C VAL A 240 26.00 -14.06 38.92
N TYR A 241 27.16 -13.61 38.47
CA TYR A 241 28.40 -14.38 38.57
C TYR A 241 29.60 -13.47 38.87
N ARG A 242 30.77 -14.08 39.08
CA ARG A 242 32.02 -13.35 39.33
C ARG A 242 32.63 -12.91 38.01
N ALA A 243 33.04 -11.64 37.94
CA ALA A 243 33.66 -11.08 36.74
C ALA A 243 34.98 -11.79 36.43
N SER A 244 35.26 -12.06 35.15
CA SER A 244 36.50 -12.66 34.71
C SER A 244 37.46 -11.57 34.21
N GLY A 245 38.60 -11.39 34.90
CA GLY A 245 39.61 -10.40 34.52
C GLY A 245 40.75 -10.25 35.53
N ALA A 246 41.84 -9.61 35.11
CA ALA A 246 42.97 -9.26 35.97
C ALA A 246 42.58 -8.14 36.94
N GLY A 247 41.84 -8.49 37.99
CA GLY A 247 41.33 -7.54 38.99
C GLY A 247 41.71 -7.91 40.42
N GLY A 248 41.80 -6.90 41.30
CA GLY A 248 42.14 -7.07 42.71
C GLY A 248 41.11 -7.87 43.52
N GLN A 249 41.29 -7.94 44.85
CA GLN A 249 40.47 -8.78 45.74
C GLN A 249 38.94 -8.63 45.58
N HIS A 250 38.46 -7.44 45.19
CA HIS A 250 37.05 -7.15 44.94
C HIS A 250 36.45 -7.94 43.76
N VAL A 251 37.23 -8.20 42.72
CA VAL A 251 36.80 -8.97 41.54
C VAL A 251 36.67 -10.46 41.86
N ASN A 252 37.53 -10.97 42.75
CA ASN A 252 37.57 -12.39 43.10
C ASN A 252 36.56 -12.80 44.19
N LYS A 253 36.14 -11.85 45.05
CA LYS A 253 35.22 -12.13 46.18
C LYS A 253 33.76 -11.71 45.91
N THR A 254 33.52 -10.69 45.09
CA THR A 254 32.18 -10.11 44.89
C THR A 254 31.57 -10.49 43.55
N SER A 255 30.40 -11.12 43.56
CA SER A 255 29.63 -11.47 42.34
C SER A 255 28.92 -10.24 41.77
N SER A 256 29.68 -9.40 41.06
CA SER A 256 29.20 -8.14 40.49
C SER A 256 28.80 -8.23 39.00
N ALA A 257 29.19 -9.29 38.29
CA ALA A 257 28.85 -9.46 36.87
C ALA A 257 27.43 -9.99 36.70
N VAL A 258 26.71 -9.46 35.71
CA VAL A 258 25.32 -9.79 35.44
C VAL A 258 25.19 -10.30 34.00
N ARG A 259 24.49 -11.43 33.84
CA ARG A 259 24.04 -11.98 32.57
C ARG A 259 22.53 -11.93 32.53
N LEU A 260 21.97 -11.29 31.51
CA LEU A 260 20.55 -11.27 31.24
C LEU A 260 20.28 -12.16 30.02
N THR A 261 19.32 -13.07 30.15
CA THR A 261 18.88 -13.95 29.07
C THR A 261 17.42 -13.69 28.80
N HIS A 262 17.08 -13.26 27.59
CA HIS A 262 15.67 -13.14 27.18
C HIS A 262 15.16 -14.53 26.78
N VAL A 263 14.35 -15.15 27.63
CA VAL A 263 13.91 -16.55 27.51
C VAL A 263 13.22 -16.83 26.17
N PRO A 264 12.32 -15.96 25.65
CA PRO A 264 11.63 -16.21 24.38
C PRO A 264 12.57 -16.22 23.16
N THR A 265 13.59 -15.36 23.13
CA THR A 265 14.48 -15.22 21.96
C THR A 265 15.80 -15.95 22.09
N GLY A 266 16.18 -16.38 23.29
CA GLY A 266 17.48 -16.96 23.60
C GLY A 266 18.66 -15.97 23.59
N ILE A 267 18.44 -14.66 23.37
CA ILE A 267 19.51 -13.66 23.36
C ILE A 267 20.06 -13.46 24.76
N VAL A 268 21.40 -13.47 24.86
CA VAL A 268 22.14 -13.29 26.11
C VAL A 268 22.97 -12.02 26.04
N ALA A 269 22.80 -11.13 27.02
CA ALA A 269 23.62 -9.95 27.22
C ALA A 269 24.41 -10.09 28.53
N THR A 270 25.72 -9.80 28.51
CA THR A 270 26.57 -9.83 29.71
C THR A 270 27.21 -8.48 29.96
N CYS A 271 27.29 -8.06 31.23
CA CYS A 271 27.99 -6.85 31.63
C CYS A 271 28.78 -7.06 32.92
N GLN A 272 30.05 -6.65 32.91
CA GLN A 272 30.98 -6.78 34.02
C GLN A 272 31.89 -5.55 34.21
N GLN A 273 31.56 -4.41 33.59
CA GLN A 273 32.42 -3.22 33.56
C GLN A 273 32.43 -2.46 34.89
N GLU A 274 31.29 -2.41 35.58
CA GLU A 274 31.13 -1.62 36.80
C GLU A 274 31.34 -2.47 38.06
N ARG A 275 31.74 -1.83 39.16
CA ARG A 275 31.87 -2.51 40.47
C ARG A 275 30.52 -2.83 41.11
N SER A 276 29.45 -2.16 40.67
CA SER A 276 28.08 -2.29 41.21
C SER A 276 27.23 -3.20 40.33
N GLN A 277 26.58 -4.19 40.95
CA GLN A 277 25.65 -5.12 40.31
C GLN A 277 24.45 -4.40 39.65
N LEU A 278 23.89 -3.38 40.31
CA LEU A 278 22.74 -2.62 39.80
C LEU A 278 23.11 -1.86 38.51
N LYS A 279 24.30 -1.28 38.47
CA LYS A 279 24.82 -0.60 37.27
C LYS A 279 25.06 -1.61 36.14
N ASN A 280 25.67 -2.76 36.44
CA ASN A 280 25.86 -3.82 35.45
C ASN A 280 24.52 -4.37 34.93
N ARG A 281 23.50 -4.48 35.78
CA ARG A 281 22.13 -4.86 35.35
C ARG A 281 21.54 -3.83 34.40
N ALA A 282 21.61 -2.53 34.73
CA ALA A 282 21.08 -1.47 33.86
C ALA A 282 21.78 -1.44 32.49
N THR A 283 23.11 -1.58 32.47
CA THR A 283 23.88 -1.64 31.23
C THR A 283 23.59 -2.92 30.43
N ALA A 284 23.51 -4.08 31.09
CA ALA A 284 23.12 -5.34 30.45
C ALA A 284 21.71 -5.24 29.85
N MET A 285 20.78 -4.54 30.52
CA MET A 285 19.42 -4.33 30.03
C MET A 285 19.40 -3.44 28.78
N LYS A 286 20.25 -2.40 28.75
CA LYS A 286 20.44 -1.55 27.56
C LYS A 286 21.02 -2.35 26.39
N MET A 287 22.00 -3.22 26.64
CA MET A 287 22.58 -4.11 25.64
C MET A 287 21.56 -5.14 25.14
N LEU A 288 20.75 -5.71 26.03
CA LEU A 288 19.70 -6.65 25.67
C LEU A 288 18.64 -5.98 24.79
N ARG A 289 18.23 -4.75 25.11
CA ARG A 289 17.31 -3.97 24.28
C ARG A 289 17.89 -3.69 22.89
N ALA A 290 19.16 -3.29 22.80
CA ALA A 290 19.82 -3.08 21.52
C ALA A 290 19.93 -4.37 20.70
N ALA A 291 20.24 -5.50 21.34
CA ALA A 291 20.34 -6.80 20.67
C ALA A 291 18.97 -7.34 20.18
N LEU A 292 17.91 -7.14 20.97
CA LEU A 292 16.54 -7.46 20.56
C LEU A 292 16.08 -6.57 19.40
N TYR A 293 16.41 -5.28 19.44
CA TYR A 293 16.16 -4.36 18.34
C TYR A 293 16.86 -4.78 17.05
N GLN A 294 18.15 -5.13 17.15
CA GLN A 294 18.90 -5.62 15.99
C GLN A 294 18.29 -6.91 15.44
N LYS A 295 17.91 -7.87 16.30
CA LYS A 295 17.27 -9.11 15.84
C LYS A 295 15.95 -8.83 15.12
N GLN A 296 15.12 -7.93 15.63
CA GLN A 296 13.86 -7.56 14.99
C GLN A 296 14.12 -6.90 13.62
N LEU A 297 15.13 -6.04 13.55
CA LEU A 297 15.58 -5.42 12.29
C LEU A 297 16.06 -6.48 11.29
N ASP A 298 16.90 -7.43 11.74
CA ASP A 298 17.40 -8.52 10.91
C ASP A 298 16.27 -9.44 10.44
N GLU A 299 15.26 -9.71 11.27
CA GLU A 299 14.06 -10.49 10.89
C GLU A 299 13.20 -9.74 9.87
N GLN A 300 13.02 -8.42 10.03
CA GLN A 300 12.35 -7.58 9.05
C GLN A 300 13.14 -7.51 7.73
N GLU A 301 14.46 -7.32 7.79
CA GLU A 301 15.33 -7.32 6.62
C GLU A 301 15.31 -8.69 5.93
N ALA A 302 15.28 -9.80 6.68
CA ALA A 302 15.15 -11.13 6.11
C ALA A 302 13.77 -11.34 5.47
N ALA A 303 12.69 -10.88 6.10
CA ALA A 303 11.34 -10.93 5.52
C ALA A 303 11.26 -10.10 4.24
N LYS A 304 11.80 -8.88 4.27
CA LYS A 304 11.98 -8.03 3.09
C LYS A 304 12.80 -8.78 2.04
N ALA A 305 13.95 -9.35 2.41
CA ALA A 305 14.84 -10.08 1.51
C ALA A 305 14.20 -11.34 0.92
N VAL A 306 13.26 -12.01 1.60
CA VAL A 306 12.47 -13.11 1.02
C VAL A 306 11.50 -12.57 -0.03
N VAL A 307 10.81 -11.46 0.26
CA VAL A 307 10.00 -10.76 -0.74
C VAL A 307 10.87 -10.28 -1.89
N GLU A 308 12.10 -9.85 -1.61
CA GLU A 308 13.07 -9.48 -2.63
C GLU A 308 13.65 -10.69 -3.38
N ALA A 309 13.80 -11.84 -2.76
CA ALA A 309 14.24 -13.07 -3.43
C ALA A 309 13.13 -13.63 -4.32
N SER A 310 11.87 -13.33 -4.01
CA SER A 310 10.73 -13.56 -4.92
C SER A 310 10.72 -12.59 -6.12
N LYS A 311 11.66 -11.62 -6.18
CA LYS A 311 11.91 -10.84 -7.40
C LYS A 311 12.27 -11.83 -8.50
N GLY A 312 11.36 -12.01 -9.45
CA GLY A 312 11.72 -12.65 -10.70
C GLY A 312 12.79 -11.79 -11.37
N ASP A 313 13.72 -12.45 -12.05
CA ASP A 313 14.92 -11.84 -12.60
C ASP A 313 14.55 -10.58 -13.42
N ASN A 314 15.31 -9.49 -13.25
CA ASN A 314 15.18 -8.24 -14.02
C ASN A 314 15.68 -8.42 -15.46
N ALA A 315 15.44 -9.61 -16.01
CA ALA A 315 15.90 -10.11 -17.27
C ALA A 315 14.71 -10.30 -18.23
N TRP A 316 15.09 -10.44 -19.50
CA TRP A 316 14.18 -10.65 -20.60
C TRP A 316 13.18 -11.79 -20.31
N GLY A 317 11.88 -11.49 -20.34
CA GLY A 317 10.80 -12.49 -20.21
C GLY A 317 9.85 -12.31 -19.02
N ASN A 318 10.22 -11.53 -18.00
CA ASN A 318 9.37 -11.30 -16.81
C ASN A 318 8.70 -9.90 -16.78
N GLN A 319 8.34 -9.38 -17.96
CA GLN A 319 7.78 -8.04 -18.10
C GLN A 319 6.26 -8.04 -17.88
N ILE A 320 5.78 -7.17 -17.00
CA ILE A 320 4.34 -7.02 -16.77
C ILE A 320 3.70 -6.12 -17.83
N ARG A 321 4.42 -5.10 -18.29
CA ARG A 321 3.92 -4.13 -19.27
C ARG A 321 4.98 -3.77 -20.30
N SER A 322 4.53 -3.58 -21.54
CA SER A 322 5.33 -3.06 -22.64
C SER A 322 4.79 -1.71 -23.10
N TYR A 323 5.63 -0.68 -23.09
CA TYR A 323 5.37 0.66 -23.60
C TYR A 323 6.11 0.80 -24.93
N VAL A 324 5.40 0.67 -26.03
CA VAL A 324 5.97 0.80 -27.38
C VAL A 324 5.61 2.17 -27.92
N PHE A 325 6.62 2.99 -28.22
CA PHE A 325 6.44 4.30 -28.85
C PHE A 325 6.58 4.24 -30.36
N GLN A 326 7.38 3.29 -30.86
CA GLN A 326 7.61 3.08 -32.30
C GLN A 326 7.82 1.58 -32.61
N PRO A 327 7.34 1.07 -33.76
CA PRO A 327 6.77 1.79 -34.92
C PRO A 327 5.28 2.15 -34.79
N TYR A 328 4.61 1.64 -33.76
CA TYR A 328 3.25 2.01 -33.36
C TYR A 328 3.29 2.44 -31.89
N THR A 329 2.39 3.35 -31.51
CA THR A 329 2.19 3.76 -30.11
C THR A 329 1.19 2.82 -29.46
N MET A 330 1.64 2.00 -28.51
CA MET A 330 0.75 1.14 -27.73
C MET A 330 1.38 0.77 -26.38
N VAL A 331 0.57 0.79 -25.33
CA VAL A 331 0.86 0.17 -24.03
C VAL A 331 0.10 -1.15 -23.94
N ASN A 332 0.81 -2.23 -23.61
CA ASN A 332 0.23 -3.56 -23.46
C ASN A 332 0.57 -4.12 -22.07
N ASP A 333 -0.44 -4.51 -21.30
CA ASP A 333 -0.25 -5.29 -20.07
C ASP A 333 -0.33 -6.78 -20.40
N HIS A 334 0.77 -7.50 -20.21
CA HIS A 334 0.85 -8.91 -20.56
C HIS A 334 0.10 -9.82 -19.57
N ARG A 335 -0.25 -9.31 -18.39
CA ARG A 335 -0.98 -10.08 -17.38
C ARG A 335 -2.48 -10.04 -17.62
N THR A 336 -3.01 -8.92 -18.11
CA THR A 336 -4.44 -8.73 -18.39
C THR A 336 -4.77 -8.79 -19.87
N GLU A 337 -3.75 -8.71 -20.75
CA GLU A 337 -3.84 -8.59 -22.21
C GLU A 337 -4.54 -7.31 -22.69
N LEU A 338 -4.71 -6.32 -21.80
CA LEU A 338 -5.28 -5.01 -22.12
C LEU A 338 -4.28 -4.18 -22.94
N LYS A 339 -4.78 -3.61 -24.04
CA LYS A 339 -4.00 -2.79 -24.98
C LYS A 339 -4.59 -1.39 -25.07
N ILE A 340 -3.77 -0.39 -24.75
CA ILE A 340 -4.13 1.03 -24.83
C ILE A 340 -3.30 1.65 -25.95
N SER A 341 -3.96 2.25 -26.95
CA SER A 341 -3.29 2.89 -28.09
C SER A 341 -2.67 4.25 -27.74
N ASN A 342 -3.30 4.99 -26.82
CA ASN A 342 -2.83 6.32 -26.43
C ASN A 342 -1.77 6.25 -25.32
N VAL A 343 -0.49 6.14 -25.73
CA VAL A 343 0.65 6.07 -24.80
C VAL A 343 0.83 7.35 -23.99
N GLN A 344 0.53 8.52 -24.56
CA GLN A 344 0.70 9.80 -23.85
C GLN A 344 -0.25 9.91 -22.65
N LYS A 345 -1.51 9.49 -22.81
CA LYS A 345 -2.50 9.48 -21.72
C LYS A 345 -2.01 8.64 -20.54
N VAL A 346 -1.45 7.46 -20.82
CA VAL A 346 -0.86 6.56 -19.81
C VAL A 346 0.34 7.19 -19.12
N MET A 347 1.28 7.78 -19.90
CA MET A 347 2.46 8.45 -19.34
C MET A 347 2.11 9.70 -18.51
N ASP A 348 0.94 10.30 -18.77
CA ASP A 348 0.41 11.42 -17.99
C ASP A 348 -0.35 10.99 -16.73
N GLY A 349 -0.32 9.70 -16.38
CA GLY A 349 -0.85 9.18 -15.13
C GLY A 349 -2.23 8.54 -15.23
N ASP A 350 -2.74 8.27 -16.44
CA ASP A 350 -4.00 7.52 -16.61
C ASP A 350 -3.76 6.01 -16.54
N LEU A 351 -3.52 5.52 -15.32
CA LEU A 351 -3.24 4.11 -15.03
C LEU A 351 -4.46 3.34 -14.54
N ASP A 352 -5.58 4.03 -14.32
CA ASP A 352 -6.74 3.49 -13.62
C ASP A 352 -7.38 2.31 -14.37
N GLU A 353 -7.44 2.38 -15.71
CA GLU A 353 -7.92 1.27 -16.54
C GLU A 353 -7.05 0.00 -16.38
N LEU A 354 -5.72 0.17 -16.32
CA LEU A 354 -4.77 -0.93 -16.18
C LEU A 354 -4.83 -1.55 -14.79
N ILE A 355 -4.90 -0.70 -13.75
CA ILE A 355 -5.04 -1.13 -12.36
C ILE A 355 -6.37 -1.86 -12.19
N THR A 356 -7.46 -1.33 -12.73
CA THR A 356 -8.79 -1.93 -12.66
C THR A 356 -8.84 -3.29 -13.34
N ALA A 357 -8.28 -3.40 -14.55
CA ALA A 357 -8.21 -4.68 -15.25
C ALA A 357 -7.40 -5.72 -14.46
N TYR A 358 -6.32 -5.30 -13.80
CA TYR A 358 -5.52 -6.18 -12.95
C TYR A 358 -6.31 -6.64 -11.73
N LEU A 359 -6.94 -5.72 -11.00
CA LEU A 359 -7.75 -6.02 -9.82
C LEU A 359 -8.97 -6.89 -10.17
N LYS A 360 -9.61 -6.71 -11.33
CA LYS A 360 -10.69 -7.60 -11.79
C LYS A 360 -10.20 -9.03 -12.02
N ARG A 361 -8.99 -9.21 -12.56
CA ARG A 361 -8.44 -10.55 -12.88
C ARG A 361 -7.84 -11.26 -11.67
N PHE A 362 -7.25 -10.51 -10.72
CA PHE A 362 -6.48 -11.07 -9.61
C PHE A 362 -7.03 -10.74 -8.21
N GLY A 363 -7.82 -9.66 -8.06
CA GLY A 363 -8.38 -9.20 -6.79
C GLY A 363 -9.49 -10.10 -6.23
N GLY A 364 -10.24 -10.80 -7.09
CA GLY A 364 -11.25 -11.78 -6.67
C GLY A 364 -10.69 -13.15 -6.25
N LYS A 365 -9.36 -13.35 -6.28
CA LYS A 365 -8.71 -14.66 -6.05
C LYS A 365 -8.01 -14.81 -4.71
N VAL A 366 -8.31 -13.95 -3.74
CA VAL A 366 -7.87 -14.17 -2.35
C VAL A 366 -9.09 -14.60 -1.55
N ALA A 367 -9.42 -15.89 -1.69
CA ALA A 367 -10.19 -16.68 -0.74
C ALA A 367 -9.36 -17.91 -0.37
#